data_AF-A0A7K2MM80-F1
#
_entry.id   AF-A0A7K2MM80-F1
#
_cell.length_a   1.000
_cell.length_b   1.000
_cell.length_c   1.000
_cell.angle_alpha   90.00
_cell.angle_beta   90.00
_cell.angle_gamma   90.00
#
_symmetry.space_group_name_H-M   'P 1'
#
loop_
_entity.id
_entity.type
_entity.pdbx_description
1 polymer ?
#
loop_
_entity_poly.entity_id
_entity_poly.type
_entity_poly.pdbx_seq_one_letter_code
_entity_poly.pdbx_strand_id
1 'polypeptide(L)'
;IDGNLTLEAAPGHTPGSSVLTLRSRTDRAVFVGDMLHSPVQVLEPSWNSCFCDDPVLAARTRSTYLSRAAEMRELVIPAHWPGRGAAEVRRDGDGFALTAWADLPRR
;
A
#
# COMPACT_ATOMS: atom_id res chain seq x y z
N ILE A 1 -11.30 14.84 -9.81
CA ILE A 1 -10.45 14.82 -8.60
C ILE A 1 -10.97 15.95 -7.73
N ASP A 2 -11.67 15.65 -6.65
CA ASP A 2 -12.10 16.66 -5.68
C ASP A 2 -10.98 16.91 -4.66
N GLY A 3 -11.23 17.70 -3.62
CA GLY A 3 -10.23 17.98 -2.58
C GLY A 3 -9.87 16.79 -1.67
N ASN A 4 -10.51 15.64 -1.85
CA ASN A 4 -10.31 14.46 -1.00
C ASN A 4 -9.29 13.47 -1.57
N LEU A 5 -8.83 13.71 -2.80
CA LEU A 5 -7.91 12.85 -3.53
C LEU A 5 -6.59 13.58 -3.81
N THR A 6 -5.49 12.98 -3.38
CA THR A 6 -4.14 13.48 -3.63
C THR A 6 -3.31 12.41 -4.33
N LEU A 7 -2.61 12.79 -5.40
CA LEU A 7 -1.66 11.93 -6.09
C LEU A 7 -0.23 12.29 -5.67
N GLU A 8 0.53 11.29 -5.25
CA GLU A 8 1.90 11.44 -4.77
C GLU A 8 2.83 10.53 -5.57
N ALA A 9 4.03 11.02 -5.90
CA ALA A 9 5.04 10.18 -6.53
C ALA A 9 5.49 9.07 -5.56
N ALA A 10 5.64 7.85 -6.08
CA ALA A 10 6.06 6.68 -5.33
C ALA A 10 6.99 5.81 -6.19
N PRO A 11 8.16 6.34 -6.59
CA PRO A 11 9.06 5.64 -7.51
C PRO A 11 9.65 4.38 -6.86
N GLY A 12 10.13 3.47 -7.71
CA GLY A 12 10.88 2.28 -7.31
C GLY A 12 10.41 1.03 -8.05
N HIS A 13 9.10 0.77 -8.07
CA HIS A 13 8.58 -0.28 -8.95
C HIS A 13 8.78 0.12 -10.42
N THR A 14 8.40 1.35 -10.77
CA THR A 14 8.85 2.05 -11.97
C THR A 14 9.22 3.50 -11.58
N PRO A 15 9.96 4.24 -12.41
CA PRO A 15 10.23 5.66 -12.14
C PRO A 15 8.96 6.53 -12.06
N GLY A 16 7.91 6.16 -12.79
CA GLY A 16 6.63 6.88 -12.86
C GLY A 16 5.56 6.40 -11.88
N SER A 17 5.86 5.39 -11.05
CA SER A 17 4.90 4.85 -10.08
C SER A 17 4.40 5.95 -9.14
N SER A 18 3.10 5.94 -8.88
CA SER A 18 2.40 6.95 -8.08
C SER A 18 1.39 6.28 -7.16
N VAL A 19 1.07 6.94 -6.06
CA VAL A 19 0.09 6.52 -5.07
C VAL A 19 -1.05 7.52 -5.02
N LEU A 20 -2.28 7.03 -4.98
CA LEU A 20 -3.46 7.87 -4.78
C LEU A 20 -3.93 7.73 -3.32
N THR A 21 -4.03 8.85 -2.62
CA THR A 21 -4.53 8.93 -1.25
C THR A 21 -5.96 9.45 -1.26
N LEU A 22 -6.87 8.76 -0.57
CA LEU A 22 -8.23 9.21 -0.30
C LEU A 22 -8.38 9.58 1.17
N ARG A 23 -8.93 10.76 1.44
CA ARG A 23 -9.30 11.21 2.79
C ARG A 23 -10.72 11.74 2.78
N SER A 24 -11.61 11.09 3.51
CA SER A 24 -13.02 11.51 3.63
C SER A 24 -13.44 11.46 5.09
N ARG A 25 -13.54 12.64 5.73
CA ARG A 25 -13.83 12.75 7.17
C ARG A 25 -12.83 11.90 8.00
N THR A 26 -13.30 10.83 8.62
CA THR A 26 -12.50 9.87 9.41
C THR A 26 -11.92 8.76 8.55
N ASP A 27 -12.46 8.52 7.36
CA ASP A 27 -12.06 7.42 6.50
C ASP A 27 -10.81 7.78 5.70
N ARG A 28 -9.89 6.82 5.60
CA ARG A 28 -8.64 6.98 4.87
C ARG A 28 -8.31 5.72 4.09
N ALA A 29 -7.89 5.90 2.84
CA ALA A 29 -7.43 4.80 2.01
C ALA A 29 -6.24 5.22 1.15
N VAL A 30 -5.41 4.26 0.78
CA VAL A 30 -4.23 4.46 -0.04
C VAL A 30 -4.19 3.39 -1.14
N PHE A 31 -4.28 3.84 -2.38
CA PHE A 31 -4.19 2.99 -3.57
C PHE A 31 -2.73 2.93 -3.99
N VAL A 32 -2.09 1.78 -3.74
CA VAL A 32 -0.63 1.62 -3.88
C VAL A 32 -0.20 1.02 -5.21
N GLY A 33 -1.15 0.72 -6.10
CA GLY A 33 -0.88 0.11 -7.40
C GLY A 33 -0.04 -1.16 -7.26
N ASP A 34 1.05 -1.20 -8.01
CA ASP A 34 1.93 -2.37 -8.14
C ASP A 34 3.09 -2.35 -7.11
N MET A 35 3.03 -1.44 -6.12
CA MET A 35 3.99 -1.44 -4.99
C MET A 35 3.95 -2.76 -4.20
N LEU A 36 2.78 -3.40 -4.15
CA LEU A 36 2.50 -4.67 -3.47
C LEU A 36 1.83 -5.65 -4.45
N HIS A 37 2.49 -6.76 -4.70
CA HIS A 37 2.01 -7.87 -5.53
C HIS A 37 1.42 -8.99 -4.68
N SER A 38 1.87 -9.15 -3.43
CA SER A 38 1.40 -10.19 -2.51
C SER A 38 1.33 -9.68 -1.07
N PRO A 39 0.38 -10.17 -0.26
CA PRO A 39 0.30 -9.86 1.17
C PRO A 39 1.60 -10.11 1.95
N VAL A 40 2.43 -11.06 1.51
CA VAL A 40 3.73 -11.32 2.14
C VAL A 40 4.65 -10.10 2.12
N GLN A 41 4.50 -9.20 1.14
CA GLN A 41 5.31 -7.98 1.06
C GLN A 41 4.91 -6.90 2.08
N VAL A 42 3.83 -7.10 2.83
CA VAL A 42 3.54 -6.33 4.05
C VAL A 42 4.38 -6.85 5.20
N LEU A 43 4.43 -8.17 5.35
CA LEU A 43 5.21 -8.85 6.40
C LEU A 43 6.72 -8.67 6.17
N GLU A 44 7.12 -8.69 4.90
CA GLU A 44 8.51 -8.60 4.43
C GLU A 44 8.65 -7.45 3.41
N PRO A 45 8.65 -6.17 3.85
CA PRO A 45 8.69 -5.02 2.95
C PRO A 45 9.95 -4.92 2.09
N SER A 46 11.01 -5.63 2.43
CA SER A 46 12.24 -5.69 1.63
C SER A 46 12.14 -6.65 0.44
N TRP A 47 11.14 -7.54 0.40
CA TRP A 47 11.00 -8.55 -0.65
C TRP A 47 10.39 -7.95 -1.91
N ASN A 48 11.15 -7.95 -3.00
CA ASN A 48 10.70 -7.38 -4.27
C ASN A 48 10.07 -8.42 -5.19
N SER A 49 9.28 -7.92 -6.15
CA SER A 49 8.91 -8.71 -7.33
C SER A 49 10.06 -8.67 -8.34
N CYS A 50 10.04 -9.57 -9.33
CA CYS A 50 10.92 -9.49 -10.49
C CYS A 50 10.63 -8.29 -11.41
N PHE A 51 9.56 -7.54 -11.15
CA PHE A 51 9.10 -6.39 -11.94
C PHE A 51 9.51 -5.04 -11.34
N CYS A 52 10.26 -5.01 -10.23
CA CYS A 52 10.74 -3.75 -9.66
C CYS A 52 11.98 -3.25 -10.42
N ASP A 53 11.88 -2.09 -11.06
CA ASP A 53 12.98 -1.45 -11.80
C ASP A 53 14.15 -1.06 -10.89
N ASP A 54 13.87 -0.48 -9.72
CA ASP A 54 14.85 -0.18 -8.67
C ASP A 54 14.46 -0.93 -7.38
N PRO A 55 15.05 -2.10 -7.11
CA PRO A 55 14.71 -2.92 -5.95
C PRO A 55 14.94 -2.22 -4.60
N VAL A 56 15.96 -1.36 -4.50
CA VAL A 56 16.30 -0.67 -3.25
C VAL A 56 15.29 0.44 -2.99
N LEU A 57 14.98 1.24 -4.02
CA LEU A 57 13.99 2.30 -3.92
C LEU A 57 12.58 1.72 -3.73
N ALA A 58 12.23 0.64 -4.42
CA ALA A 58 10.93 -0.04 -4.27
C ALA A 58 10.70 -0.49 -2.82
N ALA A 59 11.69 -1.15 -2.21
CA ALA A 59 11.61 -1.57 -0.81
C ALA A 59 11.48 -0.38 0.15
N ARG A 60 12.24 0.70 -0.06
CA ARG A 60 12.14 1.93 0.74
C ARG A 60 10.77 2.59 0.63
N THR A 61 10.30 2.80 -0.60
CA THR A 61 8.98 3.37 -0.89
C THR A 61 7.88 2.54 -0.24
N ARG A 62 7.93 1.21 -0.37
CA ARG A 62 6.99 0.29 0.28
C ARG A 62 6.96 0.46 1.79
N SER A 63 8.11 0.45 2.44
CA SER A 63 8.22 0.64 3.90
C SER A 63 7.69 2.01 4.36
N THR A 64 7.91 3.07 3.57
CA THR A 64 7.37 4.42 3.86
C THR A 64 5.84 4.41 3.85
N TYR A 65 5.21 3.86 2.81
CA TYR A 65 3.76 3.84 2.71
C TYR A 65 3.12 2.86 3.70
N LEU A 66 3.73 1.72 4.00
CA LEU A 66 3.24 0.80 5.05
C LEU A 66 3.33 1.43 6.44
N SER A 67 4.41 2.17 6.74
CA SER A 67 4.54 2.95 7.98
C SER A 67 3.43 3.98 8.10
N ARG A 68 3.21 4.77 7.04
CA ARG A 68 2.16 5.78 6.99
C ARG A 68 0.77 5.16 7.16
N ALA A 69 0.51 4.05 6.47
CA ALA A 69 -0.77 3.36 6.56
C ALA A 69 -1.05 2.84 7.97
N ALA A 70 -0.04 2.29 8.64
CA ALA A 70 -0.15 1.83 10.03
C ALA A 70 -0.40 2.99 11.02
N GLU A 71 0.25 4.13 10.82
CA GLU A 71 0.08 5.32 11.68
C GLU A 71 -1.27 6.00 11.48
N MET A 72 -1.68 6.14 10.23
CA MET A 72 -2.88 6.87 9.85
C MET A 72 -4.13 5.98 9.85
N ARG A 73 -3.98 4.66 10.01
CA ARG A 73 -5.03 3.66 9.82
C ARG A 73 -5.66 3.76 8.42
N GLU A 74 -4.80 3.83 7.41
CA GLU A 74 -5.24 3.83 6.01
C GLU A 74 -5.56 2.41 5.57
N LEU A 75 -6.68 2.23 4.88
CA LEU A 75 -6.95 1.00 4.15
C LEU A 75 -6.00 0.92 2.94
N VAL A 76 -5.14 -0.08 2.91
CA VAL A 76 -4.18 -0.29 1.82
C VAL A 76 -4.85 -1.08 0.70
N ILE A 77 -4.81 -0.54 -0.52
CA ILE A 77 -5.49 -1.10 -1.70
C ILE A 77 -4.48 -1.34 -2.83
N PRO A 78 -3.92 -2.55 -2.96
CA PRO A 78 -3.01 -2.91 -4.04
C PRO A 78 -3.73 -3.35 -5.32
N ALA A 79 -3.08 -3.24 -6.48
CA ALA A 79 -3.67 -3.62 -7.77
C ALA A 79 -3.81 -5.14 -7.97
N HIS A 80 -2.96 -5.94 -7.33
CA HIS A 80 -2.80 -7.36 -7.63
C HIS A 80 -3.26 -8.32 -6.53
N TRP A 81 -3.84 -7.81 -5.44
CA TRP A 81 -4.29 -8.68 -4.36
C TRP A 81 -5.60 -9.40 -4.73
N PRO A 82 -5.68 -10.74 -4.57
CA PRO A 82 -6.89 -11.49 -4.90
C PRO A 82 -8.02 -11.24 -3.88
N GLY A 83 -9.26 -11.46 -4.29
CA GLY A 83 -10.42 -11.50 -3.39
C GLY A 83 -10.79 -10.14 -2.80
N ARG A 84 -10.60 -9.94 -1.48
CA ARG A 84 -11.01 -8.73 -0.75
C ARG A 84 -10.20 -7.48 -1.17
N GLY A 85 -9.09 -7.64 -1.89
CA GLY A 85 -8.37 -6.59 -2.62
C GLY A 85 -7.68 -5.52 -1.75
N ALA A 86 -7.93 -5.49 -0.45
CA ALA A 86 -7.43 -4.47 0.45
C ALA A 86 -7.38 -4.95 1.91
N ALA A 87 -6.52 -4.34 2.71
CA ALA A 87 -6.40 -4.64 4.13
C ALA A 87 -5.89 -3.44 4.94
N GLU A 88 -6.19 -3.47 6.24
CA GLU A 88 -5.53 -2.63 7.23
C GLU A 88 -4.18 -3.23 7.63
N VAL A 89 -3.22 -2.35 7.87
CA VAL A 89 -1.86 -2.68 8.29
C VAL A 89 -1.62 -2.07 9.67
N ARG A 90 -0.90 -2.77 10.55
CA ARG A 90 -0.38 -2.24 11.82
C ARG A 90 1.11 -2.50 11.96
N ARG A 91 1.77 -1.78 12.88
CA ARG A 91 3.11 -2.14 13.32
C ARG A 91 3.10 -3.45 14.13
N ASP A 92 4.15 -4.24 13.95
CA ASP A 92 4.38 -5.50 14.67
C ASP A 92 5.88 -5.66 14.94
N GLY A 93 6.33 -5.22 16.12
CA GLY A 93 7.76 -5.04 16.41
C GLY A 93 8.40 -4.05 15.42
N ASP A 94 9.48 -4.48 14.79
CA ASP A 94 10.19 -3.72 13.74
C ASP A 94 9.56 -3.87 12.35
N GLY A 95 8.51 -4.69 12.20
CA GLY A 95 7.83 -4.98 10.94
C GLY A 95 6.36 -4.56 10.92
N PHE A 96 5.59 -5.20 10.05
CA PHE A 96 4.16 -4.95 9.88
C PHE A 96 3.35 -6.23 9.89
N ALA A 97 2.08 -6.11 10.27
CA ALA A 97 1.10 -7.19 10.20
C ALA A 97 -0.20 -6.68 9.57
N LEU A 98 -0.93 -7.60 8.93
CA LEU A 98 -2.29 -7.36 8.45
C LEU A 98 -3.27 -7.56 9.62
N THR A 99 -4.20 -6.62 9.82
CA THR A 99 -5.16 -6.67 10.94
C THR A 99 -6.56 -7.05 10.53
N ALA A 100 -7.05 -6.49 9.43
CA ALA A 100 -8.39 -6.70 8.93
C ALA A 100 -8.37 -6.65 7.40
N TRP A 101 -9.08 -7.58 6.78
CA TRP A 101 -9.32 -7.54 5.33
C TRP A 101 -10.56 -6.69 5.05
N ALA A 102 -10.52 -5.90 3.98
CA ALA A 102 -11.67 -5.09 3.59
C ALA A 102 -12.89 -5.97 3.27
N ASP A 103 -14.06 -5.57 3.76
CA ASP A 103 -15.33 -6.21 3.39
C ASP A 103 -15.92 -5.57 2.13
N LEU A 104 -15.15 -5.65 1.03
CA LEU A 104 -15.63 -5.16 -0.27
C LEU A 104 -16.61 -6.18 -0.87
N PRO A 105 -17.79 -5.74 -1.36
CA PRO A 105 -18.78 -6.61 -1.98
C PRO A 105 -18.17 -7.35 -3.18
N ARG A 106 -18.43 -8.66 -3.29
CA ARG A 106 -18.12 -9.40 -4.52
C ARG A 106 -19.15 -9.02 -5.58
N ARG A 107 -18.69 -8.63 -6.77
CA ARG A 107 -19.56 -8.50 -7.96
C ARG A 107 -19.97 -9.87 -8.47
#